data_AF-A0A822I055-F1
#
_entry.id   AF-A0A822I055-F1
#
_cell.length_a   1.000
_cell.length_b   1.000
_cell.length_c   1.000
_cell.angle_alpha   90.00
_cell.angle_beta   90.00
_cell.angle_gamma   90.00
#
_symmetry.space_group_name_H-M   'P 1'
#
loop_
_entity.id
_entity.type
_entity.pdbx_description
1 polymer ?
#
loop_
_entity_poly.entity_id
_entity_poly.type
_entity_poly.pdbx_seq_one_letter_code
_entity_poly.pdbx_strand_id
1 'polypeptide(L)'
;MLDRLENILSKQRYLIDNEHLTETDVRAWTTLLRFDSVYFTHFKCNKKMITKDYSNIYGFVHEIYQMDGIKETVNLDEIKKSYYASHLMLNPAGIVPRGPEINYDLPHGRDQLK
;
A
#
# COMPACT_ATOMS: atom_id res chain seq x y z
N MET A 1 8.68 2.10 12.06
CA MET A 1 8.84 0.95 11.13
C MET A 1 8.74 1.39 9.68
N LEU A 2 7.66 2.09 9.26
CA LEU A 2 7.55 2.63 7.89
C LEU A 2 8.71 3.57 7.52
N ASP A 3 9.18 4.45 8.43
CA ASP A 3 10.35 5.30 8.15
C ASP A 3 11.63 4.48 7.84
N ARG A 4 11.78 3.30 8.45
CA ARG A 4 12.90 2.39 8.15
C ARG A 4 12.71 1.74 6.77
N LEU A 5 11.49 1.31 6.47
CA LEU A 5 11.14 0.71 5.18
C LEU A 5 11.36 1.69 4.03
N GLU A 6 10.94 2.94 4.22
CA GLU A 6 11.18 4.05 3.29
C GLU A 6 12.67 4.24 3.03
N ASN A 7 13.50 4.25 4.08
CA ASN A 7 14.95 4.38 3.95
C ASN A 7 15.65 3.15 3.32
N ILE A 8 15.03 1.98 3.38
CA ILE A 8 15.50 0.80 2.63
C ILE A 8 15.16 1.02 1.15
N LEU A 9 13.88 1.26 0.84
CA LEU A 9 13.38 1.39 -0.53
C LEU A 9 13.88 2.65 -1.28
N SER A 10 14.50 3.60 -0.57
CA SER A 10 15.19 4.73 -1.17
C SER A 10 16.57 4.38 -1.75
N LYS A 11 17.15 3.26 -1.32
CA LYS A 11 18.49 2.81 -1.72
C LYS A 11 18.44 1.58 -2.61
N GLN A 12 17.36 0.82 -2.52
CA GLN A 12 17.18 -0.42 -3.26
C GLN A 12 15.76 -0.59 -3.79
N ARG A 13 15.62 -1.35 -4.88
CA ARG A 13 14.38 -1.61 -5.60
C ARG A 13 13.42 -2.47 -4.78
N TYR A 14 13.90 -3.54 -4.16
CA TYR A 14 13.12 -4.45 -3.30
C TYR A 14 13.68 -4.50 -1.87
N LEU A 15 13.06 -5.27 -0.99
CA LEU A 15 13.37 -5.28 0.44
C LEU A 15 14.63 -6.09 0.81
N ILE A 16 15.05 -7.01 -0.06
CA ILE A 16 16.23 -7.86 0.15
C ILE A 16 17.38 -7.39 -0.73
N ASP A 17 17.15 -7.31 -2.04
CA ASP A 17 18.12 -6.83 -3.03
C ASP A 17 17.43 -5.97 -4.12
N ASN A 18 18.15 -5.66 -5.20
CA ASN A 18 17.61 -4.87 -6.31
C ASN A 18 17.09 -5.70 -7.49
N GLU A 19 17.50 -6.96 -7.58
CA GLU A 19 17.33 -7.77 -8.78
C GLU A 19 16.10 -8.67 -8.67
N HIS A 20 15.80 -9.16 -7.46
CA HIS A 20 14.81 -10.19 -7.23
C HIS A 20 13.68 -9.69 -6.34
N LEU A 21 12.47 -9.74 -6.89
CA LEU A 21 11.26 -9.68 -6.09
C LEU A 21 11.16 -10.97 -5.25
N THR A 22 10.98 -10.84 -3.95
CA THR A 22 10.88 -11.97 -3.02
C THR A 22 9.50 -12.06 -2.35
N GLU A 23 9.22 -13.17 -1.67
CA GLU A 23 8.00 -13.30 -0.84
C GLU A 23 7.89 -12.18 0.20
N THR A 24 9.02 -11.68 0.71
CA THR A 24 9.07 -10.58 1.68
C THR A 24 8.41 -9.32 1.11
N ASP A 25 8.68 -9.02 -0.16
CA ASP A 25 8.11 -7.89 -0.88
C ASP A 25 6.60 -8.04 -1.03
N VAL A 26 6.13 -9.21 -1.44
CA VAL A 26 4.70 -9.51 -1.61
C VAL A 26 3.95 -9.38 -0.27
N ARG A 27 4.53 -9.88 0.82
CA ARG A 27 3.95 -9.79 2.16
C ARG A 27 3.88 -8.35 2.68
N ALA A 28 4.91 -7.56 2.41
CA ALA A 28 4.88 -6.13 2.72
C ALA A 28 3.85 -5.41 1.86
N TRP A 29 3.87 -5.63 0.55
CA TRP A 29 3.04 -4.96 -0.44
C TRP A 29 1.55 -5.11 -0.15
N THR A 30 1.09 -6.32 0.17
CA THR A 30 -0.33 -6.56 0.51
C THR A 30 -0.79 -5.72 1.71
N THR A 31 0.09 -5.44 2.67
CA THR A 31 -0.19 -4.56 3.81
C THR A 31 -0.19 -3.10 3.38
N LEU A 32 0.81 -2.67 2.62
CA LEU A 32 1.00 -1.28 2.20
C LEU A 32 -0.13 -0.79 1.28
N LEU A 33 -0.59 -1.64 0.35
CA LEU A 33 -1.71 -1.35 -0.55
C LEU A 33 -3.00 -0.96 0.20
N ARG A 34 -3.23 -1.57 1.37
CA ARG A 34 -4.44 -1.34 2.18
C ARG A 34 -4.28 -0.20 3.19
N PHE A 35 -3.08 0.35 3.32
CA PHE A 35 -2.74 1.23 4.44
C PHE A 35 -3.54 2.52 4.40
N ASP A 36 -3.46 3.28 3.30
CA ASP A 36 -4.13 4.57 3.20
C ASP A 36 -5.65 4.44 3.07
N SER A 37 -6.12 3.39 2.38
CA SER A 37 -7.54 3.16 2.13
C SER A 37 -8.30 2.60 3.34
N VAL A 38 -7.59 1.97 4.28
CA VAL A 38 -8.19 1.34 5.46
C VAL A 38 -7.42 1.67 6.73
N TYR A 39 -6.18 1.21 6.88
CA TYR A 39 -5.50 1.17 8.18
C TYR A 39 -5.27 2.54 8.80
N PHE A 40 -4.97 3.54 7.96
CA PHE A 40 -4.77 4.92 8.37
C PHE A 40 -5.96 5.44 9.19
N THR A 41 -7.18 5.28 8.68
CA THR A 41 -8.40 5.76 9.35
C THR A 41 -9.02 4.70 10.26
N HIS A 42 -9.29 3.50 9.76
CA HIS A 42 -10.03 2.45 10.48
C HIS A 42 -9.30 1.99 11.74
N PHE A 43 -7.99 1.73 11.61
CA PHE A 43 -7.13 1.28 12.70
C PHE A 43 -6.37 2.42 13.38
N LYS A 44 -6.62 3.67 12.98
CA LYS A 44 -6.00 4.86 13.57
C LYS A 44 -4.47 4.84 13.46
N CYS A 45 -3.92 4.18 12.43
CA CYS A 45 -2.50 4.23 12.09
C CYS A 45 -2.18 5.56 11.39
N ASN A 46 -2.55 6.69 11.99
CA ASN A 46 -2.79 7.96 11.30
C ASN A 46 -1.67 9.01 11.44
N LYS A 47 -0.46 8.60 11.82
CA LYS A 47 0.67 9.54 11.97
C LYS A 47 1.11 10.14 10.63
N LYS A 48 1.13 9.33 9.58
CA LYS A 48 1.57 9.64 8.21
C LYS A 48 0.86 8.72 7.21
N MET A 49 0.55 9.22 6.02
CA MET A 49 -0.02 8.47 4.90
C MET A 49 1.07 8.04 3.93
N ILE A 50 0.95 6.86 3.33
CA ILE A 50 1.88 6.39 2.30
C ILE A 50 1.91 7.34 1.11
N THR A 51 0.72 7.68 0.58
CA THR A 51 0.55 8.53 -0.61
C THR A 51 1.13 9.94 -0.46
N LYS A 52 1.24 10.46 0.77
CA LYS A 52 1.71 11.83 1.03
C LYS A 52 3.12 11.91 1.60
N ASP A 53 3.50 10.96 2.44
CA ASP A 53 4.68 11.09 3.30
C ASP A 53 5.82 10.12 2.95
N TYR A 54 5.58 9.14 2.07
CA TYR A 54 6.51 8.04 1.79
C TYR A 54 6.63 7.75 0.29
N SER A 55 7.45 8.55 -0.42
CA SER A 55 7.56 8.45 -1.89
C SER A 55 8.15 7.13 -2.36
N ASN A 56 9.11 6.54 -1.64
CA ASN A 56 9.75 5.29 -2.04
C ASN A 56 8.83 4.09 -1.81
N ILE A 57 8.13 4.05 -0.67
CA ILE A 57 7.08 3.06 -0.41
C ILE A 57 5.95 3.21 -1.44
N TYR A 58 5.52 4.43 -1.76
CA TYR A 58 4.45 4.65 -2.73
C TYR A 58 4.84 4.18 -4.12
N GLY A 59 6.05 4.50 -4.57
CA GLY A 59 6.61 3.96 -5.81
C GLY A 59 6.70 2.44 -5.80
N PHE A 60 7.13 1.83 -4.68
CA PHE A 60 7.20 0.37 -4.53
C PHE A 60 5.82 -0.29 -4.65
N VAL A 61 4.78 0.34 -4.09
CA VAL A 61 3.40 -0.14 -4.22
C VAL A 61 2.93 -0.09 -5.68
N HIS A 62 3.22 1.00 -6.38
CA HIS A 62 2.86 1.19 -7.79
C HIS A 62 3.55 0.18 -8.69
N GLU A 63 4.85 -0.02 -8.48
CA GLU A 63 5.65 -0.95 -9.27
C GLU A 63 5.06 -2.37 -9.24
N ILE A 64 4.83 -2.93 -8.05
CA ILE A 64 4.25 -4.27 -7.93
C ILE A 64 2.80 -4.31 -8.45
N TYR A 65 2.02 -3.25 -8.22
CA TYR A 65 0.65 -3.16 -8.74
C TYR A 65 0.59 -3.21 -10.28
N GLN A 66 1.60 -2.65 -10.95
CA GLN A 66 1.71 -2.56 -12.40
C GLN A 66 2.35 -3.80 -13.05
N MET A 67 2.76 -4.80 -12.26
CA MET A 67 3.21 -6.08 -12.80
C MET A 67 2.04 -6.85 -13.43
N ASP A 68 2.32 -7.60 -14.50
CA ASP A 68 1.34 -8.37 -15.24
C ASP A 68 0.50 -9.28 -14.31
N GLY A 69 -0.83 -9.14 -14.37
CA GLY A 69 -1.77 -9.95 -13.62
C GLY A 69 -1.99 -9.52 -12.15
N ILE A 70 -1.24 -8.56 -11.62
CA ILE A 70 -1.39 -8.14 -10.21
C ILE A 70 -2.61 -7.23 -10.01
N LYS A 71 -2.85 -6.30 -10.93
CA LYS A 71 -3.99 -5.36 -10.84
C LYS A 71 -5.33 -6.08 -10.70
N GLU A 72 -5.50 -7.20 -11.41
CA GLU A 72 -6.70 -8.04 -11.41
C GLU A 72 -6.95 -8.69 -10.04
N THR A 73 -5.93 -8.79 -9.19
CA THR A 73 -6.06 -9.33 -7.82
C THR A 73 -6.55 -8.30 -6.81
N VAL A 74 -6.65 -7.02 -7.20
CA VAL A 74 -6.96 -5.91 -6.30
C VAL A 74 -8.37 -5.38 -6.55
N ASN A 75 -9.22 -5.51 -5.53
CA ASN A 75 -10.51 -4.83 -5.48
C ASN A 75 -10.59 -3.95 -4.23
N LEU A 76 -10.32 -2.65 -4.38
CA LEU A 76 -10.32 -1.69 -3.27
C LEU A 76 -11.70 -1.52 -2.62
N ASP A 77 -12.77 -1.64 -3.40
CA ASP A 77 -14.13 -1.52 -2.85
C ASP A 77 -14.46 -2.69 -1.92
N GLU A 78 -14.14 -3.92 -2.33
CA GLU A 78 -14.34 -5.11 -1.49
C GLU A 78 -13.40 -5.10 -0.28
N ILE A 79 -12.15 -4.66 -0.44
CA ILE A 79 -11.25 -4.44 0.68
C ILE A 79 -11.90 -3.49 1.69
N LYS A 80 -12.33 -2.30 1.27
CA LYS A 80 -12.90 -1.30 2.19
C LYS A 80 -14.18 -1.81 2.85
N LYS A 81 -15.09 -2.44 2.11
CA LYS A 81 -16.31 -3.04 2.68
C LYS A 81 -15.96 -4.09 3.74
N SER A 82 -15.03 -5.02 3.44
CA SER A 82 -14.64 -6.07 4.37
C SER A 82 -14.11 -5.55 5.70
N TYR A 83 -13.48 -4.37 5.74
CA TYR A 83 -13.00 -3.78 7.00
C TYR A 83 -14.05 -2.90 7.67
N TYR A 84 -14.62 -1.94 6.94
CA TYR A 84 -15.48 -0.92 7.52
C TYR A 84 -16.89 -1.45 7.85
N ALA A 85 -17.43 -2.36 7.05
CA ALA A 85 -18.77 -2.91 7.26
C ALA A 85 -18.79 -4.15 8.16
N SER A 86 -17.68 -4.91 8.24
CA SER A 86 -17.62 -6.13 9.06
C SER A 86 -17.16 -5.89 10.50
N HIS A 87 -16.26 -4.92 10.73
CA HIS A 87 -15.74 -4.63 12.08
C HIS A 87 -16.66 -3.68 12.85
N LEU A 88 -17.92 -4.07 13.06
CA LEU A 88 -18.92 -3.21 13.72
C LEU A 88 -18.56 -2.82 15.16
N MET A 89 -17.72 -3.61 15.83
CA MET A 89 -17.17 -3.23 17.15
C MET A 89 -16.25 -2.00 17.08
N LEU A 90 -15.56 -1.80 15.96
CA LEU A 90 -14.66 -0.66 15.74
C LEU A 90 -15.34 0.48 14.98
N ASN A 91 -16.28 0.15 14.09
CA ASN A 91 -17.07 1.09 13.28
C ASN A 91 -18.57 0.74 13.39
N PRO A 92 -19.26 1.12 14.48
CA PRO A 92 -20.65 0.71 14.74
C PRO A 92 -21.64 1.10 13.64
N ALA A 93 -21.40 2.23 12.96
CA ALA A 93 -22.27 2.70 11.89
C ALA A 93 -22.04 1.96 10.56
N GLY A 94 -20.98 1.13 10.44
CA GLY A 94 -20.66 0.42 9.21
C GLY A 94 -20.35 1.32 8.00
N ILE A 95 -20.13 2.62 8.22
CA ILE A 95 -19.91 3.59 7.15
C ILE A 95 -18.58 3.29 6.47
N VAL A 96 -18.62 3.09 5.14
CA VAL A 96 -17.46 2.92 4.29
C VAL A 96 -17.06 4.29 3.73
N PRO A 97 -15.90 4.86 4.09
CA PRO A 97 -15.47 6.16 3.58
C PRO A 97 -15.30 6.13 2.05
N ARG A 98 -15.63 7.21 1.34
CA ARG A 98 -15.38 7.31 -0.11
C ARG A 98 -13.90 7.45 -0.44
N GLY A 99 -13.19 8.31 0.28
CA GLY A 99 -11.75 8.52 0.08
C GLY A 99 -10.86 7.42 0.68
N PRO A 100 -9.53 7.62 0.64
CA PRO A 100 -8.83 8.60 -0.20
C PRO A 100 -8.93 8.24 -1.69
N GLU A 101 -8.73 9.23 -2.56
CA GLU A 101 -8.54 9.00 -4.00
C GLU A 101 -7.08 8.58 -4.21
N ILE A 102 -6.88 7.41 -4.79
CA ILE A 102 -5.54 6.83 -5.05
C ILE A 102 -5.53 6.31 -6.48
N ASN A 103 -4.47 6.64 -7.22
CA ASN A 103 -4.23 6.13 -8.56
C ASN A 103 -2.91 5.38 -8.61
N TYR A 104 -2.97 4.05 -8.51
CA TYR A 104 -1.80 3.16 -8.57
C TYR A 104 -1.25 2.97 -10.00
N ASP A 105 -1.93 3.48 -11.02
CA ASP A 105 -1.48 3.43 -12.42
C ASP A 105 -0.49 4.57 -12.77
N LEU A 106 -0.16 5.46 -11.83
CA LEU A 106 0.84 6.51 -12.07
C LEU A 106 2.25 5.92 -12.16
N PRO A 107 3.15 6.48 -13.00
CA PRO A 107 4.53 6.01 -13.10
C PRO A 107 5.24 5.95 -11.73
N HIS A 108 5.89 4.81 -11.43
CA HIS A 108 6.60 4.61 -10.15
C HIS A 108 8.04 5.16 -10.17
N GLY A 109 8.68 5.24 -11.34
CA GLY A 109 10.04 5.78 -11.49
C GLY A 109 11.15 4.90 -10.88
N ARG A 110 10.85 3.64 -10.55
CA ARG A 110 11.78 2.74 -9.84
C ARG A 110 12.66 1.86 -10.74
N ASP A 111 12.40 1.82 -12.05
CA ASP A 111 13.18 1.00 -13.00
C ASP A 111 14.66 1.37 -13.09
N GLN A 112 15.01 2.57 -12.62
CA GLN A 112 16.36 3.11 -12.62
C GLN A 112 17.20 2.56 -11.46
N LEU A 113 16.56 2.00 -10.43
CA LEU A 113 17.21 1.39 -9.29
C LEU A 113 17.69 -0.01 -9.70
N LYS A 114 19.00 -0.12 -9.91
CA LYS A 114 19.73 -1.38 -10.15
C LYS A 114 20.43 -1.81 -8.88
#